data_AF-A0A7S2YJ30-F1
#
_entry.id   AF-A0A7S2YJ30-F1
#
_cell.length_a   1.000
_cell.length_b   1.000
_cell.length_c   1.000
_cell.angle_alpha   90.00
_cell.angle_beta   90.00
_cell.angle_gamma   90.00
#
_symmetry.space_group_name_H-M   'P 1'
#
loop_
_entity.id
_entity.type
_entity.pdbx_description
1 polymer ?
#
loop_
_entity_poly.entity_id
_entity_poly.type
_entity_poly.pdbx_seq_one_letter_code
_entity_poly.pdbx_strand_id
1 'polypeptide(L)'
;TVISAYGKSDSEEKSKQSFNVLKRLVAASTRYQSSQRNNSRAVPYAFNAALNACCFAHETSAQREESFSIVQEIMNMMESFPGTCSADEVTYGTILRICAQLLTEDDPRRNEMAKRAFSEACEKGLCGHFVLSQLRFAAGDNLYRSLLGCSPSTKLQTSDVPAHWTRKLK
;
A
#
# COMPACT_ATOMS: atom_id res chain seq x y z
N THR A 1 -10.21 13.92 -0.20
CA THR A 1 -10.13 14.01 1.27
C THR A 1 -9.00 14.98 1.65
N VAL A 2 -8.94 15.47 2.89
CA VAL A 2 -7.81 16.31 3.33
C VAL A 2 -6.47 15.59 3.14
N ILE A 3 -6.44 14.27 3.37
CA ILE A 3 -5.28 13.40 3.13
C ILE A 3 -4.85 13.45 1.65
N SER A 4 -5.78 13.32 0.71
CA SER A 4 -5.44 13.41 -0.72
C SER A 4 -5.00 14.80 -1.17
N ALA A 5 -5.39 15.86 -0.44
CA ALA A 5 -4.94 17.21 -0.72
C ALA A 5 -3.48 17.40 -0.29
N TYR A 6 -3.08 16.89 0.88
CA TYR A 6 -1.68 16.86 1.29
C TYR A 6 -0.81 16.04 0.34
N GLY A 7 -1.26 14.86 -0.09
CA GLY A 7 -0.50 14.04 -1.04
C GLY A 7 -0.24 14.73 -2.39
N LYS A 8 -1.03 15.75 -2.75
CA LYS A 8 -0.86 16.54 -3.99
C LYS A 8 -0.21 17.90 -3.78
N SER A 9 0.12 18.28 -2.54
CA SER A 9 0.76 19.56 -2.28
C SER A 9 2.27 19.48 -2.45
N ASP A 10 2.88 20.65 -2.67
CA ASP A 10 4.34 20.82 -2.72
C ASP A 10 4.98 20.84 -1.31
N SER A 11 4.23 20.43 -0.28
CA SER A 11 4.75 20.39 1.09
C SER A 11 5.71 19.23 1.25
N GLU A 12 6.92 19.51 1.72
CA GLU A 12 7.92 18.50 2.10
C GLU A 12 7.41 17.55 3.20
N GLU A 13 6.44 17.99 4.01
CA GLU A 13 5.85 17.21 5.10
C GLU A 13 4.57 16.46 4.72
N LYS A 14 4.25 16.32 3.43
CA LYS A 14 2.99 15.72 2.97
C LYS A 14 2.69 14.34 3.57
N SER A 15 3.70 13.48 3.78
CA SER A 15 3.57 12.19 4.46
C SER A 15 3.14 12.35 5.93
N LYS A 16 3.85 13.20 6.68
CA LYS A 16 3.56 13.49 8.09
C LYS A 16 2.17 14.07 8.29
N GLN A 17 1.81 15.07 7.49
CA GLN A 17 0.51 15.74 7.59
C GLN A 17 -0.64 14.77 7.26
N SER A 18 -0.48 14.00 6.19
CA SER A 18 -1.43 12.93 5.81
C SER A 18 -1.60 11.90 6.92
N PHE A 19 -0.49 11.46 7.53
CA PHE A 19 -0.49 10.50 8.61
C PHE A 19 -1.13 11.05 9.90
N ASN A 20 -0.89 12.31 10.24
CA ASN A 20 -1.52 12.96 11.39
C ASN A 20 -3.04 13.05 11.24
N VAL A 21 -3.54 13.33 10.03
CA VAL A 21 -4.98 13.30 9.75
C VAL A 21 -5.54 11.87 9.87
N LEU A 22 -4.82 10.86 9.36
CA LEU A 22 -5.21 9.46 9.50
C LEU A 22 -5.32 9.04 10.97
N LYS A 23 -4.31 9.33 11.80
CA LYS A 23 -4.32 9.04 13.25
C LYS A 23 -5.54 9.63 13.95
N ARG A 24 -5.88 10.89 13.64
CA ARG A 24 -7.07 11.56 14.19
C ARG A 24 -8.36 10.87 13.75
N LEU A 25 -8.46 10.46 12.49
CA LEU A 25 -9.63 9.77 11.97
C LEU A 25 -9.79 8.37 12.60
N VAL A 26 -8.71 7.61 12.70
CA VAL A 26 -8.69 6.30 13.36
C VAL A 26 -9.12 6.45 14.82
N ALA A 27 -8.50 7.35 15.58
CA ALA A 27 -8.83 7.59 16.98
C ALA A 27 -10.30 8.02 17.18
N ALA A 28 -10.83 8.87 16.30
CA ALA A 28 -12.24 9.23 16.32
C ALA A 28 -13.12 8.00 16.04
N SER A 29 -12.83 7.22 15.01
CA SER A 29 -13.62 6.05 14.63
C SER A 29 -13.66 4.96 15.71
N THR A 30 -12.55 4.70 16.41
CA THR A 30 -12.50 3.76 17.54
C THR A 30 -13.37 4.22 18.70
N ARG A 31 -13.40 5.54 18.99
CA ARG A 31 -14.27 6.11 20.01
C ARG A 31 -15.75 6.00 19.63
N TYR A 32 -16.08 6.20 18.36
CA TYR A 32 -17.45 6.18 17.86
C TYR A 32 -18.01 4.78 17.55
N GLN A 33 -17.22 3.69 17.53
CA GLN A 33 -17.78 2.33 17.44
C GLN A 33 -18.72 1.98 18.62
N SER A 34 -18.66 2.73 19.73
CA SER A 34 -19.62 2.66 20.84
C SER A 34 -20.98 3.32 20.56
N SER A 35 -21.11 4.07 19.47
CA SER A 35 -22.27 4.89 19.09
C SER A 35 -22.64 4.57 17.64
N GLN A 36 -23.79 3.93 17.40
CA GLN A 36 -24.21 3.34 16.11
C GLN A 36 -24.29 4.28 14.87
N ARG A 37 -23.75 5.50 14.89
CA ARG A 37 -23.63 6.38 13.72
C ARG A 37 -22.40 6.00 12.88
N ASN A 38 -22.53 4.88 12.18
CA ASN A 38 -21.50 4.26 11.36
C ASN A 38 -21.10 5.12 10.14
N ASN A 39 -19.87 5.64 10.15
CA ASN A 39 -19.16 6.11 8.95
C ASN A 39 -17.93 5.22 8.66
N SER A 40 -18.05 3.91 8.94
CA SER A 40 -16.98 2.91 8.90
C SER A 40 -16.29 2.77 7.53
N ARG A 41 -16.97 3.17 6.44
CA ARG A 41 -16.40 3.14 5.08
C ARG A 41 -15.31 4.20 4.85
N ALA A 42 -15.25 5.28 5.61
CA ALA A 42 -14.29 6.36 5.39
C ALA A 42 -12.86 6.00 5.80
N VAL A 43 -12.70 5.08 6.76
CA VAL A 43 -11.39 4.73 7.33
C VAL A 43 -10.51 3.92 6.36
N PRO A 44 -11.01 2.88 5.67
CA PRO A 44 -10.23 2.20 4.62
C PRO A 44 -9.73 3.13 3.51
N TYR A 45 -10.58 4.07 3.05
CA TYR A 45 -10.16 5.07 2.06
C TYR A 45 -9.09 6.03 2.61
N ALA A 46 -9.14 6.36 3.89
CA ALA A 46 -8.15 7.21 4.53
C ALA A 46 -6.78 6.53 4.62
N PHE A 47 -6.74 5.22 4.90
CA PHE A 47 -5.51 4.42 4.86
C PHE A 47 -4.88 4.44 3.48
N ASN A 48 -5.64 4.08 2.44
CA ASN A 48 -5.15 4.10 1.06
C ASN A 48 -4.70 5.51 0.64
N ALA A 49 -5.43 6.55 1.04
CA ALA A 49 -5.03 7.93 0.75
C ALA A 49 -3.71 8.32 1.44
N ALA A 50 -3.47 7.86 2.67
CA ALA A 50 -2.24 8.16 3.41
C ALA A 50 -1.03 7.41 2.83
N LEU A 51 -1.19 6.13 2.47
CA LEU A 51 -0.18 5.37 1.73
C LEU A 51 0.16 6.05 0.39
N ASN A 52 -0.87 6.48 -0.35
CA ASN A 52 -0.71 7.20 -1.60
C ASN A 52 0.02 8.54 -1.40
N ALA A 53 -0.18 9.26 -0.29
CA ALA A 53 0.56 10.48 -0.01
C ALA A 53 2.07 10.22 0.22
N CYS A 54 2.40 9.11 0.90
CA CYS A 54 3.80 8.73 1.14
C CYS A 54 4.56 8.45 -0.17
N CYS A 55 3.86 8.00 -1.22
CA CYS A 55 4.43 7.82 -2.56
C CYS A 55 5.04 9.10 -3.15
N PHE A 56 4.58 10.28 -2.74
CA PHE A 56 5.01 11.57 -3.34
C PHE A 56 6.05 12.33 -2.51
N ALA A 57 6.54 11.73 -1.42
CA ALA A 57 7.51 12.34 -0.51
C ALA A 57 8.88 11.64 -0.61
N HIS A 58 9.54 11.81 -1.75
CA HIS A 58 10.74 11.05 -2.11
C HIS A 58 11.85 11.89 -2.76
N GLU A 59 11.82 13.22 -2.59
CA GLU A 59 12.78 14.14 -3.22
C GLU A 59 14.17 14.01 -2.61
N THR A 60 14.26 13.75 -1.30
CA THR A 60 15.53 13.51 -0.59
C THR A 60 15.59 12.13 0.05
N SER A 61 16.80 11.62 0.29
CA SER A 61 17.00 10.35 1.02
C SER A 61 16.38 10.37 2.43
N ALA A 62 16.46 11.52 3.11
CA ALA A 62 15.87 11.70 4.44
C ALA A 62 14.34 11.61 4.40
N GLN A 63 13.71 12.26 3.41
CA GLN A 63 12.25 12.17 3.20
C GLN A 63 11.79 10.75 2.85
N ARG A 64 12.58 10.01 2.08
CA ARG A 64 12.28 8.61 1.75
C ARG A 64 12.28 7.73 2.99
N GLU A 65 13.32 7.82 3.82
CA GLU A 65 13.43 7.02 5.04
C GLU A 65 12.33 7.38 6.06
N GLU A 66 12.02 8.67 6.20
CA GLU A 66 10.93 9.12 7.06
C GLU A 66 9.57 8.64 6.54
N SER A 67 9.31 8.78 5.23
CA SER A 67 8.07 8.31 4.62
C SER A 67 7.94 6.80 4.70
N PHE A 68 9.04 6.07 4.60
CA PHE A 68 9.07 4.62 4.78
C PHE A 68 8.70 4.22 6.21
N SER A 69 9.26 4.90 7.21
CA SER A 69 8.90 4.70 8.62
C SER A 69 7.39 4.94 8.86
N ILE A 70 6.84 6.01 8.27
CA ILE A 70 5.41 6.32 8.34
C ILE A 70 4.58 5.21 7.67
N VAL A 71 5.02 4.66 6.53
CA VAL A 71 4.32 3.56 5.86
C VAL A 71 4.25 2.32 6.75
N GLN A 72 5.34 1.97 7.44
CA GLN A 72 5.34 0.85 8.38
C GLN A 72 4.34 1.09 9.52
N GLU A 73 4.30 2.30 10.08
CA GLU A 73 3.29 2.67 11.08
C GLU A 73 1.86 2.55 10.53
N ILE A 74 1.62 3.01 9.29
CA ILE A 74 0.30 2.90 8.64
C ILE A 74 -0.11 1.44 8.51
N MET A 75 0.79 0.56 8.06
CA MET A 75 0.51 -0.88 7.92
C MET A 75 0.18 -1.53 9.27
N ASN A 76 0.96 -1.23 10.32
CA ASN A 76 0.69 -1.73 11.66
C ASN A 76 -0.68 -1.25 12.19
N MET A 77 -1.05 0.01 11.91
CA MET A 77 -2.38 0.52 12.25
C MET A 77 -3.49 -0.18 11.48
N MET A 78 -3.30 -0.49 10.19
CA MET A 78 -4.27 -1.24 9.39
C MET A 78 -4.50 -2.65 9.95
N GLU A 79 -3.42 -3.35 10.31
CA GLU A 79 -3.48 -4.70 10.89
C GLU A 79 -4.18 -4.70 12.26
N SER A 80 -3.98 -3.66 13.05
CA SER A 80 -4.55 -3.52 14.40
C SER A 80 -5.94 -2.89 14.42
N PHE A 81 -6.46 -2.40 13.28
CA PHE A 81 -7.71 -1.65 13.25
C PHE A 81 -8.93 -2.59 13.45
N PRO A 82 -9.79 -2.34 14.46
CA PRO A 82 -10.94 -3.20 14.73
C PRO A 82 -12.02 -3.07 13.65
N GLY A 83 -12.42 -4.22 13.09
CA GLY A 83 -13.45 -4.34 12.05
C GLY A 83 -12.88 -4.76 10.69
N THR A 84 -13.74 -4.90 9.68
CA THR A 84 -13.33 -5.20 8.30
C THR A 84 -12.77 -3.95 7.61
N CYS A 85 -11.64 -3.42 8.10
CA CYS A 85 -10.77 -2.60 7.25
C CYS A 85 -9.95 -3.54 6.37
N SER A 86 -10.62 -4.20 5.41
CA SER A 86 -9.95 -5.10 4.49
C SER A 86 -9.13 -4.26 3.53
N ALA A 87 -7.80 -4.42 3.57
CA ALA A 87 -6.95 -4.09 2.44
C ALA A 87 -7.60 -4.64 1.15
N ASP A 88 -7.53 -3.85 0.08
CA ASP A 88 -8.03 -4.20 -1.25
C ASP A 88 -6.87 -4.27 -2.26
N GLU A 89 -7.18 -4.52 -3.53
CA GLU A 89 -6.17 -4.51 -4.60
C GLU A 89 -5.39 -3.18 -4.61
N VAL A 90 -6.07 -2.06 -4.37
CA VAL A 90 -5.47 -0.72 -4.38
C VAL A 90 -4.47 -0.58 -3.24
N THR A 91 -4.77 -1.10 -2.05
CA THR A 91 -3.83 -1.13 -0.91
C THR A 91 -2.54 -1.84 -1.31
N TYR A 92 -2.63 -3.07 -1.83
CA TYR A 92 -1.47 -3.88 -2.15
C TYR A 92 -0.65 -3.32 -3.31
N GLY A 93 -1.31 -2.85 -4.38
CA GLY A 93 -0.62 -2.17 -5.47
C GLY A 93 0.06 -0.88 -5.01
N THR A 94 -0.54 -0.13 -4.09
CA THR A 94 0.07 1.08 -3.52
C THR A 94 1.31 0.74 -2.69
N ILE A 95 1.26 -0.30 -1.85
CA ILE A 95 2.44 -0.76 -1.09
C ILE A 95 3.59 -1.15 -2.02
N LEU A 96 3.30 -1.89 -3.09
CA LEU A 96 4.32 -2.24 -4.10
C LEU A 96 4.91 -0.99 -4.75
N ARG A 97 4.07 -0.01 -5.11
CA ARG A 97 4.57 1.26 -5.65
C ARG A 97 5.44 2.02 -4.66
N ILE A 98 5.09 2.03 -3.38
CA ILE A 98 5.89 2.61 -2.30
C ILE A 98 7.28 1.96 -2.27
N CYS A 99 7.36 0.64 -2.36
CA CYS A 99 8.63 -0.08 -2.41
C CYS A 99 9.52 0.43 -3.56
N ALA A 100 8.93 0.63 -4.74
CA ALA A 100 9.67 1.11 -5.91
C ALA A 100 10.11 2.59 -5.81
N GLN A 101 9.39 3.42 -5.06
CA GLN A 101 9.65 4.86 -4.97
C GLN A 101 10.52 5.26 -3.79
N LEU A 102 10.33 4.63 -2.63
CA LEU A 102 11.03 5.01 -1.40
C LEU A 102 12.33 4.24 -1.20
N LEU A 103 12.44 3.02 -1.74
CA LEU A 103 13.58 2.15 -1.51
C LEU A 103 14.38 1.95 -2.81
N THR A 104 15.70 2.02 -2.69
CA THR A 104 16.60 1.76 -3.82
C THR A 104 16.62 0.27 -4.17
N GLU A 105 17.16 -0.08 -5.34
CA GLU A 105 17.18 -1.49 -5.83
C GLU A 105 18.05 -2.41 -4.97
N ASP A 106 19.08 -1.86 -4.35
CA ASP A 106 20.01 -2.54 -3.46
C ASP A 106 19.51 -2.63 -2.00
N ASP A 107 18.42 -1.94 -1.66
CA ASP A 107 17.85 -2.00 -0.32
C ASP A 107 17.13 -3.35 -0.09
N PRO A 108 17.59 -4.19 0.85
CA PRO A 108 16.99 -5.50 1.09
C PRO A 108 15.52 -5.41 1.54
N ARG A 109 15.13 -4.31 2.20
CA ARG A 109 13.75 -4.07 2.67
C ARG A 109 12.77 -4.02 1.51
N ARG A 110 13.23 -3.60 0.31
CA ARG A 110 12.39 -3.50 -0.89
C ARG A 110 11.86 -4.86 -1.30
N ASN A 111 12.76 -5.83 -1.44
CA ASN A 111 12.40 -7.18 -1.85
C ASN A 111 11.57 -7.90 -0.78
N GLU A 112 11.90 -7.71 0.50
CA GLU A 112 11.14 -8.28 1.61
C GLU A 112 9.69 -7.76 1.63
N MET A 113 9.52 -6.44 1.58
CA MET A 113 8.20 -5.81 1.60
C MET A 113 7.40 -6.12 0.33
N ALA A 114 8.03 -6.10 -0.85
CA ALA A 114 7.37 -6.44 -2.10
C ALA A 114 6.89 -7.90 -2.12
N LYS A 115 7.72 -8.83 -1.65
CA LYS A 115 7.36 -10.24 -1.53
C LYS A 115 6.18 -10.44 -0.58
N ARG A 116 6.23 -9.81 0.60
CA ARG A 116 5.16 -9.91 1.61
C ARG A 116 3.85 -9.37 1.05
N ALA A 117 3.85 -8.13 0.53
CA ALA A 117 2.65 -7.50 -0.02
C ALA A 117 2.03 -8.30 -1.16
N PHE A 118 2.86 -8.82 -2.08
CA PHE A 118 2.40 -9.64 -3.18
C PHE A 118 1.79 -10.97 -2.71
N SER A 119 2.46 -11.66 -1.79
CA SER A 119 1.98 -12.95 -1.25
C SER A 119 0.63 -12.78 -0.56
N GLU A 120 0.50 -11.78 0.30
CA GLU A 120 -0.78 -11.48 0.97
C GLU A 120 -1.90 -11.12 -0.01
N ALA A 121 -1.59 -10.36 -1.07
CA ALA A 121 -2.57 -10.03 -2.12
C ALA A 121 -3.07 -11.32 -2.82
N CYS A 122 -2.16 -12.22 -3.16
CA CYS A 122 -2.48 -13.51 -3.80
C CYS A 122 -3.35 -14.38 -2.88
N GLU A 123 -2.95 -14.55 -1.62
CA GLU A 123 -3.68 -15.34 -0.62
C GLU A 123 -5.10 -14.82 -0.41
N LYS A 124 -5.27 -13.49 -0.37
CA LYS A 124 -6.57 -12.84 -0.20
C LYS A 124 -7.42 -12.81 -1.48
N GLY A 125 -6.86 -13.20 -2.63
CA GLY A 125 -7.57 -13.17 -3.90
C GLY A 125 -7.68 -11.77 -4.52
N LEU A 126 -6.76 -10.88 -4.18
CA LEU A 126 -6.72 -9.46 -4.54
C LEU A 126 -5.56 -9.13 -5.50
N CYS A 127 -4.91 -10.12 -6.10
CA CYS A 127 -3.79 -9.94 -7.02
C CYS A 127 -4.30 -9.64 -8.44
N GLY A 128 -4.80 -8.42 -8.65
CA GLY A 128 -5.29 -7.96 -9.95
C GLY A 128 -4.21 -7.31 -10.82
N HIS A 129 -4.66 -6.63 -11.87
CA HIS A 129 -3.77 -5.96 -12.83
C HIS A 129 -2.90 -4.90 -12.15
N PHE A 130 -3.43 -4.16 -11.17
CA PHE A 130 -2.67 -3.12 -10.50
C PHE A 130 -1.53 -3.72 -9.67
N VAL A 131 -1.79 -4.79 -8.92
CA VAL A 131 -0.78 -5.51 -8.14
C VAL A 131 0.33 -6.06 -9.05
N LEU A 132 -0.04 -6.75 -10.13
CA LEU A 132 0.93 -7.31 -11.08
C LEU A 132 1.79 -6.23 -11.76
N SER A 133 1.15 -5.13 -12.15
CA SER A 133 1.83 -3.98 -12.75
C SER A 133 2.84 -3.36 -11.79
N GLN A 134 2.46 -3.13 -10.53
CA GLN A 134 3.37 -2.53 -9.54
C GLN A 134 4.45 -3.49 -9.06
N LEU A 135 4.19 -4.80 -9.00
CA LEU A 135 5.20 -5.79 -8.64
C LEU A 135 6.41 -5.74 -9.59
N ARG A 136 6.19 -5.50 -10.88
CA ARG A 136 7.26 -5.37 -11.88
C ARG A 136 8.26 -4.27 -11.53
N PHE A 137 7.80 -3.17 -10.93
CA PHE A 137 8.66 -2.07 -10.50
C PHE A 137 9.19 -2.30 -9.08
N ALA A 138 8.42 -2.93 -8.21
CA ALA A 138 8.78 -3.15 -6.82
C ALA A 138 9.83 -4.24 -6.64
N ALA A 139 9.72 -5.34 -7.37
CA ALA A 139 10.62 -6.49 -7.26
C ALA A 139 11.77 -6.36 -8.26
N GLY A 140 13.01 -6.56 -7.80
CA GLY A 140 14.13 -6.75 -8.71
C GLY A 140 13.95 -8.02 -9.56
N ASP A 141 14.66 -8.11 -10.68
CA ASP A 141 14.56 -9.20 -11.67
C ASP A 141 14.52 -10.61 -11.06
N ASN A 142 15.42 -10.87 -10.10
CA ASN A 142 15.53 -12.17 -9.44
C ASN A 142 14.27 -12.50 -8.62
N LEU A 143 13.78 -11.52 -7.83
CA LEU A 143 12.58 -11.71 -7.03
C LEU A 143 11.36 -11.90 -7.95
N TYR A 144 11.21 -11.07 -8.98
CA TYR A 144 10.09 -11.17 -9.93
C TYR A 144 10.04 -12.56 -10.58
N ARG A 145 11.17 -13.05 -11.10
CA ARG A 145 11.28 -14.40 -11.69
C ARG A 145 10.97 -15.49 -10.68
N SER A 146 11.42 -15.34 -9.43
CA SER A 146 11.13 -16.32 -8.38
C SER A 146 9.65 -16.42 -8.02
N LEU A 147 8.91 -15.30 -8.11
CA LEU A 147 7.50 -15.22 -7.75
C LEU A 147 6.57 -15.66 -8.88
N LEU A 148 6.91 -15.31 -10.12
CA LEU A 148 6.02 -15.48 -11.28
C LEU A 148 6.51 -16.50 -12.30
N GLY A 149 7.75 -16.99 -12.19
CA GLY A 149 8.33 -17.95 -13.12
C GLY A 149 8.64 -17.37 -14.51
N CYS A 150 8.54 -16.06 -14.70
CA CYS A 150 8.78 -15.40 -15.98
C CYS A 150 9.63 -14.12 -15.82
N SER A 151 10.08 -13.56 -16.95
CA SER A 151 10.85 -12.32 -16.97
C SER A 151 9.96 -11.11 -16.67
N PRO A 152 10.47 -10.03 -16.04
CA PRO A 152 9.75 -8.75 -15.89
C PRO A 152 9.32 -8.11 -17.21
N SER A 153 9.95 -8.48 -18.34
CA SER A 153 9.57 -8.00 -19.67
C SER A 153 8.26 -8.62 -20.17
N THR A 154 7.85 -9.77 -19.62
CA THR A 154 6.60 -10.44 -19.94
C THR A 154 5.42 -9.61 -19.43
N LYS A 155 4.49 -9.26 -20.33
CA LYS A 155 3.25 -8.58 -19.95
C LYS A 155 2.22 -9.61 -19.46
N LEU A 156 2.16 -9.82 -18.15
CA LEU A 156 1.15 -10.67 -17.53
C LEU A 156 -0.20 -9.97 -17.43
N GLN A 157 -1.26 -10.70 -17.76
CA GLN A 157 -2.65 -10.35 -17.51
C GLN A 157 -3.18 -11.12 -16.30
N THR A 158 -4.32 -10.68 -15.77
CA THR A 158 -5.01 -11.38 -14.67
C THR A 158 -5.52 -12.77 -15.07
N SER A 159 -5.65 -13.05 -16.36
CA SER A 159 -5.95 -14.38 -16.91
C SER A 159 -4.78 -15.35 -16.82
N ASP A 160 -3.55 -14.84 -16.74
CA ASP A 160 -2.33 -15.62 -16.84
C ASP A 160 -1.87 -16.14 -15.46
N VAL A 161 -2.48 -15.61 -14.39
CA VAL A 161 -2.19 -16.00 -13.00
C VAL A 161 -3.23 -16.98 -12.46
N PRO A 162 -2.91 -17.77 -11.42
CA PRO A 162 -3.85 -18.71 -10.82
C PRO A 162 -5.19 -18.07 -10.46
N ALA A 163 -6.30 -18.72 -10.79
CA ALA A 163 -7.64 -18.16 -10.58
C ALA A 163 -7.92 -17.77 -9.12
N HIS A 164 -7.34 -18.50 -8.15
CA HIS A 164 -7.51 -18.21 -6.72
C HIS A 164 -6.84 -16.89 -6.28
N TRP A 165 -5.85 -16.40 -7.02
CA TRP A 165 -5.18 -15.11 -6.78
C TRP A 165 -6.07 -13.90 -7.13
N THR A 166 -7.08 -14.10 -7.98
CA THR A 166 -7.98 -13.05 -8.49
C THR A 166 -9.42 -13.22 -8.02
N ARG A 167 -9.70 -14.16 -7.10
CA ARG A 167 -11.06 -14.60 -6.75
C ARG A 167 -11.99 -13.51 -6.18
N LYS A 168 -11.46 -12.40 -5.67
CA LYS A 168 -12.26 -11.27 -5.13
C LYS A 168 -12.42 -10.12 -6.12
N LEU A 169 -11.85 -10.24 -7.32
CA LEU A 169 -11.84 -9.20 -8.36
C LEU A 169 -12.72 -9.56 -9.56
N LYS A 170 -13.41 -10.70 -9.49
CA LYS A 170 -14.31 -11.23 -10.52
C LYS A 170 -15.75 -11.20 -10.03
#